data_AF-A0A3D4I0S4-F1
#
_entry.id   AF-A0A3D4I0S4-F1
#
_cell.length_a   1.000
_cell.length_b   1.000
_cell.length_c   1.000
_cell.angle_alpha   90.00
_cell.angle_beta   90.00
_cell.angle_gamma   90.00
#
_symmetry.space_group_name_H-M   'P 1'
#
loop_
_entity.id
_entity.type
_entity.pdbx_description
1 polymer ?
#
loop_
_entity_poly.entity_id
_entity_poly.type
_entity_poly.pdbx_seq_one_letter_code
_entity_poly.pdbx_strand_id
1 'polypeptide(L)'
;YDDAAVTDQSGRWQSFTSYGAVVNGSAVCEGYSKAMQLLCGYAGLNCVVTEGTAGGVRHMWNAVCIDGLWYYLDVTWCDGSFVVYNYFNIPESVLKKTHVIAPLVSSLAESQINNGGQFNLFLQQCSSSKESYYNVKGIKVSGTDSSGDSAAVSSIESGLKSGQTSFAFLISGDSDYDTAVKSLLSSEPYKINTYFYEALSACGLRPQNSKISYVEDKDNSGLNVKVALA
;
A
#
# COMPACT_ATOMS: atom_id res chain seq x y z
N TYR A 1 2.44 9.18 8.94
CA TYR A 1 3.11 8.55 10.10
C TYR A 1 3.75 9.64 10.93
N ASP A 2 3.61 9.60 12.25
CA ASP A 2 4.22 10.59 13.15
C ASP A 2 5.44 10.00 13.87
N ASP A 3 6.63 10.21 13.29
CA ASP A 3 7.92 9.83 13.90
C ASP A 3 8.15 10.55 15.24
N ALA A 4 7.65 11.79 15.38
CA ALA A 4 7.86 12.60 16.58
C ALA A 4 7.07 12.06 17.78
N ALA A 5 5.89 11.49 17.55
CA ALA A 5 5.08 10.84 18.58
C ALA A 5 5.76 9.64 19.26
N VAL A 6 6.80 9.06 18.65
CA VAL A 6 7.62 8.01 19.27
C VAL A 6 8.49 8.58 20.41
N THR A 7 8.82 9.89 20.38
CA THR A 7 9.85 10.50 21.25
C THR A 7 9.37 11.63 22.17
N ASP A 8 8.33 12.40 21.83
CA ASP A 8 7.79 13.49 22.70
C ASP A 8 6.87 12.93 23.78
N GLN A 9 7.04 13.25 25.07
CA GLN A 9 6.31 12.62 26.18
C GLN A 9 4.90 13.20 26.49
N SER A 10 4.50 14.32 25.89
CA SER A 10 3.18 14.92 26.15
C SER A 10 2.16 14.56 25.05
N GLY A 11 1.00 13.99 25.41
CA GLY A 11 -0.05 13.64 24.43
C GLY A 11 0.15 12.34 23.63
N ARG A 12 1.29 11.64 23.80
CA ARG A 12 1.68 10.42 23.05
C ARG A 12 0.58 9.40 22.84
N TRP A 13 -0.16 9.09 23.91
CA TRP A 13 -1.03 7.91 23.92
C TRP A 13 -2.08 7.98 22.82
N GLN A 14 -2.50 9.19 22.39
CA GLN A 14 -3.48 9.38 21.34
C GLN A 14 -2.99 8.82 19.99
N SER A 15 -1.71 8.97 19.65
CA SER A 15 -1.11 8.45 18.41
C SER A 15 -1.07 6.91 18.35
N PHE A 16 -1.23 6.24 19.50
CA PHE A 16 -1.36 4.78 19.62
C PHE A 16 -2.84 4.32 19.69
N THR A 17 -3.79 5.22 19.41
CA THR A 17 -5.22 4.92 19.36
C THR A 17 -5.82 5.28 18.00
N SER A 18 -7.01 4.75 17.73
CA SER A 18 -7.78 5.15 16.55
C SER A 18 -8.11 6.65 16.53
N TYR A 19 -8.22 7.30 17.70
CA TYR A 19 -8.48 8.73 17.80
C TYR A 19 -7.36 9.57 17.18
N GLY A 20 -6.09 9.20 17.43
CA GLY A 20 -4.95 9.89 16.82
C GLY A 20 -5.03 9.87 15.29
N ALA A 21 -5.27 8.69 14.72
CA ALA A 21 -5.34 8.53 13.27
C ALA A 21 -6.57 9.25 12.67
N VAL A 22 -7.76 9.05 13.23
CA VAL A 22 -9.02 9.49 12.61
C VAL A 22 -9.35 10.96 12.92
N VAL A 23 -9.05 11.43 14.14
CA VAL A 23 -9.45 12.77 14.59
C VAL A 23 -8.29 13.76 14.51
N ASN A 24 -7.12 13.37 14.99
CA ASN A 24 -5.96 14.27 15.01
C ASN A 24 -5.17 14.26 13.69
N GLY A 25 -5.37 13.26 12.83
CA GLY A 25 -4.57 13.07 11.62
C GLY A 25 -3.10 12.71 11.89
N SER A 26 -2.78 12.23 13.11
CA SER A 26 -1.44 11.82 13.51
C SER A 26 -1.50 10.52 14.31
N ALA A 27 -0.77 9.51 13.83
CA ALA A 27 -0.67 8.20 14.48
C ALA A 27 0.65 7.49 14.15
N VAL A 28 0.96 6.50 14.99
CA VAL A 28 1.96 5.45 14.71
C VAL A 28 1.25 4.16 14.29
N CYS A 29 2.02 3.10 13.99
CA CYS A 29 1.49 1.83 13.47
C CYS A 29 0.32 1.24 14.26
N GLU A 30 0.37 1.31 15.59
CA GLU A 30 -0.73 0.88 16.46
C GLU A 30 -2.00 1.72 16.28
N GLY A 31 -1.87 3.04 16.13
CA GLY A 31 -3.01 3.93 15.88
C GLY A 31 -3.65 3.69 14.52
N TYR A 32 -2.84 3.54 13.45
CA TYR A 32 -3.32 3.15 12.12
C TYR A 32 -4.06 1.81 12.16
N SER A 33 -3.46 0.79 12.80
CA SER A 33 -4.02 -0.56 12.84
C SER A 33 -5.35 -0.62 13.58
N LYS A 34 -5.46 0.10 14.70
CA LYS A 34 -6.72 0.22 15.46
C LYS A 34 -7.77 1.02 14.72
N ALA A 35 -7.39 2.11 14.03
CA ALA A 35 -8.31 2.88 13.21
C ALA A 35 -8.85 2.04 12.05
N MET A 36 -7.98 1.30 11.36
CA MET A 36 -8.41 0.42 10.28
C MET A 36 -9.33 -0.69 10.78
N GLN A 37 -8.99 -1.33 11.91
CA GLN A 37 -9.89 -2.31 12.54
C GLN A 37 -11.27 -1.71 12.85
N LEU A 38 -11.31 -0.50 13.43
CA LEU A 38 -12.56 0.20 13.74
C LEU A 38 -13.38 0.47 12.47
N LEU A 39 -12.76 1.02 11.42
CA LEU A 39 -13.42 1.33 10.15
C LEU A 39 -13.93 0.08 9.43
N CYS A 40 -13.14 -1.01 9.42
CA CYS A 40 -13.60 -2.30 8.92
C CYS A 40 -14.83 -2.80 9.70
N GLY A 41 -14.84 -2.67 11.03
CA GLY A 41 -15.99 -3.01 11.85
C GLY A 41 -17.26 -2.23 11.44
N TYR A 42 -17.14 -0.92 11.22
CA TYR A 42 -18.25 -0.10 10.71
C TYR A 42 -18.69 -0.49 9.29
N ALA A 43 -17.76 -0.97 8.46
CA ALA A 43 -18.04 -1.47 7.11
C ALA A 43 -18.58 -2.92 7.09
N GLY A 44 -18.70 -3.59 8.25
CA GLY A 44 -19.16 -4.98 8.34
C GLY A 44 -18.10 -6.01 7.93
N LEU A 45 -16.81 -5.64 7.92
CA LEU A 45 -15.69 -6.51 7.58
C LEU A 45 -15.03 -7.06 8.84
N ASN A 46 -14.69 -8.36 8.83
CA ASN A 46 -13.86 -8.93 9.88
C ASN A 46 -12.42 -8.43 9.71
N CYS A 47 -11.90 -7.79 10.75
CA CYS A 47 -10.54 -7.25 10.77
C CYS A 47 -9.91 -7.43 12.15
N VAL A 48 -8.70 -7.98 12.18
CA VAL A 48 -7.93 -8.20 13.41
C VAL A 48 -6.61 -7.45 13.32
N VAL A 49 -6.11 -6.99 14.45
CA VAL A 49 -4.73 -6.50 14.55
C VAL A 49 -3.77 -7.68 14.55
N THR A 50 -2.59 -7.49 13.98
CA THR A 50 -1.49 -8.46 13.98
C THR A 50 -0.23 -7.75 14.45
N GLU A 51 0.44 -8.36 15.41
CA GLU A 51 1.71 -7.89 15.96
C GLU A 51 2.90 -8.63 15.37
N GLY A 52 4.03 -7.94 15.31
CA GLY A 52 5.31 -8.51 14.94
C GLY A 52 6.38 -7.44 14.88
N THR A 53 7.34 -7.63 13.97
CA THR A 53 8.38 -6.64 13.71
C THR A 53 8.51 -6.33 12.23
N ALA A 54 8.96 -5.12 11.92
CA ALA A 54 9.33 -4.72 10.57
C ALA A 54 10.60 -3.87 10.67
N GLY A 55 11.61 -4.17 9.84
CA GLY A 55 12.93 -3.54 9.97
C GLY A 55 13.60 -3.73 11.34
N GLY A 56 13.24 -4.78 12.08
CA GLY A 56 13.76 -5.06 13.43
C GLY A 56 13.09 -4.28 14.57
N VAL A 57 12.09 -3.44 14.27
CA VAL A 57 11.34 -2.67 15.27
C VAL A 57 9.95 -3.27 15.45
N ARG A 58 9.39 -3.18 16.66
CA ARG A 58 8.00 -3.59 16.93
C ARG A 58 7.05 -2.86 16.00
N HIS A 59 6.15 -3.62 15.39
CA HIS A 59 5.20 -3.11 14.42
C HIS A 59 3.85 -3.80 14.57
N MET A 60 2.79 -3.11 14.15
CA MET A 60 1.42 -3.60 14.16
C MET A 60 0.75 -3.25 12.84
N TRP A 61 -0.01 -4.19 12.31
CA TRP A 61 -0.80 -4.05 11.08
C TRP A 61 -2.12 -4.83 11.24
N ASN A 62 -2.85 -5.05 10.15
CA ASN A 62 -4.13 -5.77 10.15
C ASN A 62 -4.11 -7.04 9.31
N ALA A 63 -4.98 -7.99 9.66
CA ALA A 63 -5.50 -8.99 8.73
C ALA A 63 -7.00 -8.74 8.54
N VAL A 64 -7.45 -8.64 7.28
CA VAL A 64 -8.84 -8.35 6.91
C VAL A 64 -9.42 -9.48 6.07
N CYS A 65 -10.69 -9.82 6.31
CA CYS A 65 -11.43 -10.83 5.56
C CYS A 65 -12.36 -10.17 4.55
N ILE A 66 -12.19 -10.52 3.27
CA ILE A 66 -13.02 -10.05 2.15
C ILE A 66 -13.48 -11.29 1.39
N ASP A 67 -14.79 -11.46 1.25
CA ASP A 67 -15.42 -12.61 0.57
C ASP A 67 -14.88 -13.98 1.03
N GLY A 68 -14.62 -14.12 2.34
CA GLY A 68 -14.13 -15.36 2.95
C GLY A 68 -12.63 -15.62 2.81
N LEU A 69 -11.89 -14.70 2.18
CA LEU A 69 -10.43 -14.78 2.05
C LEU A 69 -9.76 -13.73 2.95
N TRP A 70 -8.66 -14.10 3.59
CA TRP A 70 -7.89 -13.21 4.45
C TRP A 70 -6.70 -12.59 3.71
N TYR A 71 -6.42 -11.34 4.05
CA TYR A 71 -5.35 -10.54 3.48
C TYR A 71 -4.64 -9.77 4.60
N TYR A 72 -3.33 -9.59 4.49
CA TYR A 72 -2.63 -8.64 5.34
C TYR A 72 -2.75 -7.23 4.77
N LEU A 73 -2.90 -6.26 5.66
CA LEU A 73 -3.07 -4.86 5.35
C LEU A 73 -2.23 -4.02 6.31
N ASP A 74 -1.19 -3.36 5.81
CA ASP A 74 -0.40 -2.38 6.55
C ASP A 74 -0.51 -0.99 5.92
N VAL A 75 -1.50 -0.23 6.38
CA VAL A 75 -1.69 1.16 5.91
C VAL A 75 -0.66 2.13 6.48
N THR A 76 0.10 1.74 7.50
CA THR A 76 1.20 2.57 8.02
C THR A 76 2.26 2.76 6.94
N TRP A 77 2.61 1.68 6.23
CA TRP A 77 3.59 1.69 5.15
C TRP A 77 3.00 2.12 3.79
N CYS A 78 1.72 2.46 3.75
CA CYS A 78 1.07 3.09 2.60
C CYS A 78 1.09 4.63 2.69
N ASP A 79 1.47 5.19 3.85
CA ASP A 79 1.46 6.62 4.13
C ASP A 79 2.87 7.23 4.02
N GLY A 80 3.20 7.75 2.83
CA GLY A 80 4.48 8.38 2.52
C GLY A 80 4.31 9.74 1.80
N SER A 81 5.38 10.21 1.13
CA SER A 81 5.35 11.48 0.35
C SER A 81 4.29 11.51 -0.77
N PHE A 82 3.80 10.33 -1.15
CA PHE A 82 2.54 10.10 -1.82
C PHE A 82 2.02 8.72 -1.44
N VAL A 83 0.74 8.49 -1.70
CA VAL A 83 0.08 7.21 -1.39
C VAL A 83 0.66 6.12 -2.29
N VAL A 84 1.09 5.03 -1.65
CA VAL A 84 1.50 3.78 -2.30
C VAL A 84 0.68 2.64 -1.73
N TYR A 85 0.53 1.54 -2.47
CA TYR A 85 -0.39 0.46 -2.08
C TYR A 85 0.31 -0.88 -1.88
N ASN A 86 1.61 -0.85 -1.58
CA ASN A 86 2.45 -2.05 -1.57
C ASN A 86 2.06 -3.10 -0.51
N TYR A 87 1.37 -2.66 0.54
CA TYR A 87 0.92 -3.51 1.65
C TYR A 87 -0.60 -3.51 1.79
N PHE A 88 -1.32 -3.21 0.70
CA PHE A 88 -2.78 -3.13 0.72
C PHE A 88 -3.41 -4.45 0.25
N ASN A 89 -3.92 -5.23 1.20
CA ASN A 89 -4.54 -6.54 1.00
C ASN A 89 -3.64 -7.56 0.27
N ILE A 90 -2.49 -7.80 0.85
CA ILE A 90 -1.44 -8.66 0.30
C ILE A 90 -1.43 -10.06 0.93
N PRO A 91 -0.90 -11.07 0.23
CA PRO A 91 -0.65 -12.38 0.83
C PRO A 91 0.57 -12.33 1.77
N GLU A 92 0.65 -13.33 2.65
CA GLU A 92 1.74 -13.51 3.61
C GLU A 92 3.11 -13.63 2.93
N SER A 93 3.17 -14.22 1.74
CA SER A 93 4.42 -14.37 0.97
C SER A 93 5.04 -13.03 0.58
N VAL A 94 4.24 -11.98 0.42
CA VAL A 94 4.70 -10.62 0.17
C VAL A 94 5.06 -9.95 1.50
N LEU A 95 4.19 -10.04 2.51
CA LEU A 95 4.40 -9.43 3.82
C LEU A 95 5.74 -9.88 4.46
N LYS A 96 6.03 -11.18 4.41
CA LYS A 96 7.21 -11.81 5.01
C LYS A 96 8.56 -11.36 4.43
N LYS A 97 8.56 -10.61 3.32
CA LYS A 97 9.79 -10.06 2.74
C LYS A 97 10.38 -8.94 3.60
N THR A 98 9.53 -8.26 4.37
CA THR A 98 9.91 -7.09 5.19
C THR A 98 9.45 -7.18 6.64
N HIS A 99 8.45 -8.02 6.93
CA HIS A 99 7.87 -8.20 8.25
C HIS A 99 8.13 -9.61 8.81
N VAL A 100 8.21 -9.69 10.13
CA VAL A 100 8.22 -10.93 10.89
C VAL A 100 6.97 -10.96 11.78
N ILE A 101 6.07 -11.90 11.52
CA ILE A 101 4.84 -12.08 12.30
C ILE A 101 5.18 -12.69 13.67
N ALA A 102 4.69 -12.10 14.76
CA ALA A 102 4.86 -12.68 16.09
C ALA A 102 4.06 -14.01 16.22
N PRO A 103 4.55 -14.98 17.01
CA PRO A 103 3.92 -16.29 17.13
C PRO A 103 2.52 -16.23 17.73
N LEU A 104 1.73 -17.28 17.49
CA LEU A 104 0.44 -17.49 18.15
C LEU A 104 0.68 -17.74 19.64
N VAL A 105 -0.11 -17.12 20.52
CA VAL A 105 0.04 -17.26 21.97
C VAL A 105 0.00 -18.72 22.43
N SER A 106 -0.81 -19.56 21.76
CA SER A 106 -0.95 -20.98 22.08
C SER A 106 0.27 -21.83 21.71
N SER A 107 1.23 -21.29 20.94
CA SER A 107 2.50 -21.95 20.65
C SER A 107 3.63 -21.54 21.60
N LEU A 108 3.34 -20.70 22.60
CA LEU A 108 4.33 -20.17 23.53
C LEU A 108 4.23 -20.82 24.92
N ALA A 109 5.37 -20.94 25.59
CA ALA A 109 5.42 -21.23 27.01
C ALA A 109 5.03 -19.99 27.83
N GLU A 110 4.50 -20.20 29.04
CA GLU A 110 4.09 -19.13 29.95
C GLU A 110 5.22 -18.12 30.25
N SER A 111 6.47 -18.60 30.35
CA SER A 111 7.64 -17.73 30.53
C SER A 111 7.88 -16.78 29.35
N GLN A 112 7.53 -17.18 28.12
CA GLN A 112 7.66 -16.33 26.94
C GLN A 112 6.56 -15.26 26.88
N ILE A 113 5.38 -15.58 27.42
CA ILE A 113 4.24 -14.66 27.53
C ILE A 113 4.52 -13.61 28.61
N ASN A 114 4.95 -14.04 29.80
CA ASN A 114 5.11 -13.18 30.97
C ASN A 114 6.30 -12.20 30.87
N ASN A 115 7.25 -12.45 29.96
CA ASN A 115 8.42 -11.59 29.76
C ASN A 115 8.21 -10.43 28.78
N GLY A 116 6.95 -10.12 28.43
CA GLY A 116 6.63 -9.00 27.53
C GLY A 116 7.02 -9.24 26.08
N GLY A 117 7.09 -10.51 25.66
CA GLY A 117 7.24 -10.89 24.26
C GLY A 117 6.02 -10.50 23.42
N GLN A 118 6.21 -10.31 22.11
CA GLN A 118 5.09 -10.11 21.19
C GLN A 118 4.45 -11.45 20.84
N PHE A 119 3.14 -11.47 20.77
CA PHE A 119 2.37 -12.64 20.35
C PHE A 119 1.03 -12.18 19.76
N ASN A 120 0.42 -13.06 19.00
CA ASN A 120 -0.91 -12.87 18.45
C ASN A 120 -1.90 -13.81 19.12
N LEU A 121 -3.10 -13.35 19.43
CA LEU A 121 -4.19 -14.22 19.92
C LEU A 121 -4.78 -15.05 18.79
N PHE A 122 -4.79 -14.50 17.57
CA PHE A 122 -5.28 -15.14 16.36
C PHE A 122 -4.31 -14.86 15.23
N LEU A 123 -4.04 -15.86 14.40
CA LEU A 123 -3.31 -15.70 13.15
C LEU A 123 -4.17 -16.26 12.01
N GLN A 124 -4.41 -15.43 11.01
CA GLN A 124 -5.23 -15.77 9.86
C GLN A 124 -4.35 -16.25 8.72
N GLN A 125 -4.87 -17.16 7.90
CA GLN A 125 -4.15 -17.63 6.71
C GLN A 125 -4.37 -16.67 5.55
N CYS A 126 -3.43 -15.73 5.38
CA CYS A 126 -3.47 -14.75 4.29
C CYS A 126 -2.69 -15.26 3.07
N SER A 127 -3.34 -15.94 2.12
CA SER A 127 -2.65 -16.51 0.95
C SER A 127 -3.09 -15.95 -0.40
N SER A 128 -4.12 -15.10 -0.43
CA SER A 128 -4.67 -14.54 -1.67
C SER A 128 -4.11 -13.16 -1.94
N SER A 129 -3.96 -12.82 -3.21
CA SER A 129 -3.69 -11.45 -3.69
C SER A 129 -4.88 -10.87 -4.44
N LYS A 130 -6.01 -11.59 -4.55
CA LYS A 130 -7.16 -11.19 -5.38
C LYS A 130 -7.66 -9.77 -5.08
N GLU A 131 -7.70 -9.40 -3.80
CA GLU A 131 -8.19 -8.10 -3.35
C GLU A 131 -7.05 -7.10 -3.08
N SER A 132 -5.83 -7.38 -3.56
CA SER A 132 -4.75 -6.41 -3.51
C SER A 132 -5.12 -5.18 -4.33
N TYR A 133 -4.63 -4.02 -3.91
CA TYR A 133 -5.04 -2.77 -4.56
C TYR A 133 -4.75 -2.76 -6.06
N TYR A 134 -3.59 -3.28 -6.49
CA TYR A 134 -3.25 -3.33 -7.92
C TYR A 134 -4.18 -4.25 -8.71
N ASN A 135 -4.59 -5.40 -8.16
CA ASN A 135 -5.50 -6.32 -8.83
C ASN A 135 -6.92 -5.75 -8.99
N VAL A 136 -7.36 -4.90 -8.05
CA VAL A 136 -8.73 -4.36 -8.05
C VAL A 136 -8.82 -2.97 -8.70
N LYS A 137 -7.81 -2.11 -8.47
CA LYS A 137 -7.82 -0.68 -8.82
C LYS A 137 -6.67 -0.27 -9.73
N GLY A 138 -5.67 -1.12 -9.94
CA GLY A 138 -4.52 -0.80 -10.77
C GLY A 138 -4.90 -0.60 -12.24
N ILE A 139 -4.34 0.43 -12.87
CA ILE A 139 -4.41 0.63 -14.31
C ILE A 139 -3.57 -0.46 -14.97
N LYS A 140 -4.24 -1.42 -15.59
CA LYS A 140 -3.60 -2.60 -16.19
C LYS A 140 -2.85 -2.21 -17.47
N VAL A 141 -1.55 -2.49 -17.52
CA VAL A 141 -0.67 -2.19 -18.65
C VAL A 141 0.35 -3.31 -18.88
N SER A 142 0.81 -3.44 -20.13
CA SER A 142 2.03 -4.18 -20.47
C SER A 142 3.20 -3.20 -20.67
N GLY A 143 4.39 -3.61 -20.27
CA GLY A 143 5.62 -2.89 -20.59
C GLY A 143 6.20 -3.24 -21.96
N THR A 144 5.91 -4.44 -22.47
CA THR A 144 6.54 -5.01 -23.68
C THR A 144 5.65 -4.99 -24.92
N ASP A 145 4.34 -4.73 -24.76
CA ASP A 145 3.39 -4.56 -25.86
C ASP A 145 2.41 -3.41 -25.57
N SER A 146 1.44 -3.12 -26.45
CA SER A 146 0.50 -1.98 -26.33
C SER A 146 -0.79 -2.28 -25.55
N SER A 147 -0.86 -3.41 -24.85
CA SER A 147 -2.03 -3.79 -24.06
C SER A 147 -2.22 -2.84 -22.90
N GLY A 148 -3.39 -2.20 -22.87
CA GLY A 148 -3.80 -1.30 -21.80
C GLY A 148 -3.44 0.18 -22.04
N ASP A 149 -2.68 0.51 -23.08
CA ASP A 149 -2.16 1.87 -23.32
C ASP A 149 -3.27 2.93 -23.40
N SER A 150 -4.25 2.72 -24.29
CA SER A 150 -5.36 3.67 -24.45
C SER A 150 -6.23 3.76 -23.19
N ALA A 151 -6.38 2.66 -22.47
CA ALA A 151 -7.12 2.63 -21.20
C ALA A 151 -6.34 3.38 -20.10
N ALA A 152 -5.01 3.30 -20.11
CA ALA A 152 -4.15 4.05 -19.20
C ALA A 152 -4.28 5.56 -19.43
N VAL A 153 -4.18 6.03 -20.68
CA VAL A 153 -4.38 7.45 -21.03
C VAL A 153 -5.73 7.94 -20.54
N SER A 154 -6.80 7.21 -20.84
CA SER A 154 -8.18 7.57 -20.45
C SER A 154 -8.37 7.62 -18.93
N SER A 155 -7.74 6.68 -18.20
CA SER A 155 -7.82 6.61 -16.74
C SER A 155 -7.03 7.75 -16.09
N ILE A 156 -5.86 8.07 -16.62
CA ILE A 156 -5.03 9.20 -16.15
C ILE A 156 -5.77 10.51 -16.41
N GLU A 157 -6.30 10.72 -17.61
CA GLU A 157 -7.09 11.92 -17.95
C GLU A 157 -8.26 12.12 -17.00
N SER A 158 -9.02 11.05 -16.73
CA SER A 158 -10.16 11.08 -15.81
C SER A 158 -9.73 11.44 -14.38
N GLY A 159 -8.64 10.84 -13.89
CA GLY A 159 -8.11 11.16 -12.56
C GLY A 159 -7.58 12.58 -12.47
N LEU A 160 -6.87 13.07 -13.49
CA LEU A 160 -6.38 14.45 -13.53
C LEU A 160 -7.54 15.46 -13.45
N LYS A 161 -8.65 15.20 -14.16
CA LYS A 161 -9.86 16.03 -14.09
C LYS A 161 -10.51 16.05 -12.71
N SER A 162 -10.33 15.00 -11.90
CA SER A 162 -10.78 14.95 -10.50
C SER A 162 -9.72 15.44 -9.49
N GLY A 163 -8.59 15.97 -9.95
CA GLY A 163 -7.50 16.45 -9.09
C GLY A 163 -6.56 15.36 -8.56
N GLN A 164 -6.66 14.13 -9.07
CA GLN A 164 -5.76 13.04 -8.72
C GLN A 164 -4.39 13.23 -9.38
N THR A 165 -3.33 13.15 -8.58
CA THR A 165 -1.93 13.29 -9.05
C THR A 165 -1.10 12.02 -8.86
N SER A 166 -1.71 10.93 -8.37
CA SER A 166 -1.04 9.66 -8.09
C SER A 166 -1.85 8.50 -8.64
N PHE A 167 -1.21 7.62 -9.40
CA PHE A 167 -1.84 6.54 -10.14
C PHE A 167 -1.11 5.23 -9.87
N ALA A 168 -1.85 4.16 -9.61
CA ALA A 168 -1.31 2.82 -9.45
C ALA A 168 -1.51 2.03 -10.74
N PHE A 169 -0.47 1.39 -11.22
CA PHE A 169 -0.48 0.53 -12.40
C PHE A 169 -0.32 -0.93 -11.98
N LEU A 170 -1.03 -1.82 -12.68
CA LEU A 170 -0.80 -3.27 -12.61
C LEU A 170 -0.08 -3.69 -13.88
N ILE A 171 1.16 -4.13 -13.73
CA ILE A 171 1.97 -4.65 -14.83
C ILE A 171 1.56 -6.10 -15.08
N SER A 172 1.15 -6.41 -16.30
CA SER A 172 0.55 -7.70 -16.62
C SER A 172 0.82 -8.10 -18.06
N GLY A 173 0.95 -9.41 -18.29
CA GLY A 173 1.26 -9.96 -19.61
C GLY A 173 2.77 -10.05 -19.88
N ASP A 174 3.59 -9.32 -19.12
CA ASP A 174 5.04 -9.39 -19.16
C ASP A 174 5.58 -10.58 -18.34
N SER A 175 6.57 -11.28 -18.90
CA SER A 175 7.27 -12.38 -18.19
C SER A 175 8.33 -11.87 -17.21
N ASP A 176 8.82 -10.64 -17.39
CA ASP A 176 9.88 -10.03 -16.60
C ASP A 176 9.49 -8.62 -16.17
N TYR A 177 9.26 -8.45 -14.86
CA TYR A 177 8.80 -7.20 -14.29
C TYR A 177 9.81 -6.06 -14.47
N ASP A 178 11.11 -6.33 -14.28
CA ASP A 178 12.14 -5.28 -14.32
C ASP A 178 12.30 -4.72 -15.74
N THR A 179 12.18 -5.59 -16.75
CA THR A 179 12.20 -5.23 -18.17
C THR A 179 10.96 -4.42 -18.53
N ALA A 180 9.78 -4.86 -18.08
CA ALA A 180 8.53 -4.13 -18.29
C ALA A 180 8.59 -2.72 -17.69
N VAL A 181 9.03 -2.58 -16.43
CA VAL A 181 9.19 -1.28 -15.77
C VAL A 181 10.20 -0.40 -16.50
N LYS A 182 11.33 -0.96 -16.97
CA LYS A 182 12.30 -0.19 -17.76
C LYS A 182 11.67 0.40 -19.02
N SER A 183 10.92 -0.39 -19.79
CA SER A 183 10.21 0.09 -21.00
C SER A 183 9.10 1.09 -20.69
N LEU A 184 8.43 0.94 -19.54
CA LEU A 184 7.42 1.88 -19.08
C LEU A 184 8.01 3.25 -18.72
N LEU A 185 9.20 3.30 -18.09
CA LEU A 185 9.70 4.51 -17.45
C LEU A 185 10.98 5.10 -18.09
N SER A 186 11.94 4.27 -18.48
CA SER A 186 13.35 4.66 -18.65
C SER A 186 14.01 4.24 -19.97
N SER A 187 13.34 3.43 -20.78
CA SER A 187 13.79 3.07 -22.13
C SER A 187 12.65 3.26 -23.12
N GLU A 188 13.00 3.42 -24.40
CA GLU A 188 12.02 3.50 -25.48
C GLU A 188 11.07 2.28 -25.39
N PRO A 189 9.74 2.49 -25.40
CA PRO A 189 9.02 3.69 -25.83
C PRO A 189 8.63 4.72 -24.74
N TYR A 190 9.17 4.64 -23.53
CA TYR A 190 8.88 5.57 -22.41
C TYR A 190 7.38 5.73 -22.13
N LYS A 191 6.66 4.60 -22.12
CA LYS A 191 5.19 4.58 -22.24
C LYS A 191 4.47 5.41 -21.20
N ILE A 192 4.90 5.40 -19.95
CA ILE A 192 4.30 6.20 -18.88
C ILE A 192 4.39 7.69 -19.20
N ASN A 193 5.55 8.17 -19.69
CA ASN A 193 5.70 9.57 -20.08
C ASN A 193 4.75 9.92 -21.24
N THR A 194 4.62 9.02 -22.22
CA THR A 194 3.66 9.18 -23.33
C THR A 194 2.23 9.24 -22.83
N TYR A 195 1.82 8.35 -21.91
CA TYR A 195 0.47 8.36 -21.38
C TYR A 195 0.13 9.66 -20.65
N PHE A 196 1.03 10.14 -19.79
CA PHE A 196 0.85 11.41 -19.09
C PHE A 196 0.85 12.59 -20.05
N TYR A 197 1.71 12.59 -21.06
CA TYR A 197 1.75 13.65 -22.07
C TYR A 197 0.42 13.78 -22.81
N GLU A 198 -0.14 12.65 -23.28
CA GLU A 198 -1.43 12.60 -23.96
C GLU A 198 -2.58 13.04 -23.03
N ALA A 199 -2.63 12.48 -21.82
CA ALA A 199 -3.69 12.81 -20.85
C ALA A 199 -3.65 14.28 -20.39
N LEU A 200 -2.46 14.84 -20.14
CA LEU A 200 -2.28 16.26 -19.80
C LEU A 200 -2.73 17.15 -20.95
N SER A 201 -2.36 16.81 -22.18
CA SER A 201 -2.76 17.55 -23.39
C SER A 201 -4.27 17.55 -23.57
N ALA A 202 -4.93 16.40 -23.34
CA ALA A 202 -6.39 16.28 -23.37
C ALA A 202 -7.09 17.12 -22.28
N CYS A 203 -6.40 17.34 -21.14
CA CYS A 203 -6.88 18.22 -20.08
C CYS A 203 -6.56 19.72 -20.31
N GLY A 204 -5.89 20.08 -21.41
CA GLY A 204 -5.42 21.45 -21.65
C GLY A 204 -4.27 21.89 -20.74
N LEU A 205 -3.62 20.94 -20.05
CA LEU A 205 -2.47 21.18 -19.19
C LEU A 205 -1.17 21.08 -20.01
N ARG A 206 -0.17 21.90 -19.68
CA ARG A 206 1.12 21.91 -20.39
C ARG A 206 2.07 20.85 -19.81
N PRO A 207 2.54 19.87 -20.62
CA PRO A 207 3.38 18.78 -20.10
C PRO A 207 4.80 19.20 -19.70
N GLN A 208 5.31 20.33 -20.20
CA GLN A 208 6.74 20.63 -20.28
C GLN A 208 7.48 20.75 -18.93
N ASN A 209 6.77 20.80 -17.80
CA ASN A 209 7.37 20.89 -16.46
C ASN A 209 6.91 19.78 -15.50
N SER A 210 6.16 18.79 -15.99
CA SER A 210 5.62 17.74 -15.11
C SER A 210 6.69 16.73 -14.74
N LYS A 211 7.09 16.70 -13.46
CA LYS A 211 8.06 15.72 -12.94
C LYS A 211 7.32 14.45 -12.51
N ILE A 212 7.72 13.31 -13.05
CA ILE A 212 7.22 12.01 -12.65
C ILE A 212 8.14 11.43 -11.57
N SER A 213 7.55 10.93 -10.48
CA SER A 213 8.22 10.14 -9.45
C SER A 213 7.45 8.85 -9.23
N TYR A 214 8.14 7.75 -8.92
CA TYR A 214 7.48 6.45 -8.80
C TYR A 214 8.05 5.60 -7.67
N VAL A 215 7.25 4.62 -7.24
CA VAL A 215 7.63 3.56 -6.30
C VAL A 215 7.17 2.23 -6.89
N GLU A 216 8.12 1.33 -7.07
CA GLU A 216 7.90 -0.01 -7.62
C GLU A 216 7.36 -0.97 -6.55
N ASP A 217 6.64 -1.99 -7.01
CA ASP A 217 6.19 -3.11 -6.22
C ASP A 217 6.22 -4.40 -7.05
N LYS A 218 7.44 -4.90 -7.25
CA LYS A 218 7.68 -6.14 -8.00
C LYS A 218 6.87 -7.32 -7.48
N ASP A 219 6.65 -7.37 -6.17
CA ASP A 219 6.05 -8.51 -5.50
C ASP A 219 4.54 -8.59 -5.70
N ASN A 220 3.90 -7.45 -5.98
CA ASN A 220 2.50 -7.36 -6.38
C ASN A 220 2.32 -7.00 -7.86
N SER A 221 3.40 -7.00 -8.65
CA SER A 221 3.42 -6.50 -10.04
C SER A 221 2.85 -5.08 -10.18
N GLY A 222 3.03 -4.26 -9.14
CA GLY A 222 2.48 -2.92 -9.02
C GLY A 222 3.50 -1.83 -9.32
N LEU A 223 3.06 -0.70 -9.86
CA LEU A 223 3.88 0.49 -10.03
C LEU A 223 3.07 1.73 -9.62
N ASN A 224 3.50 2.44 -8.58
CA ASN A 224 2.86 3.68 -8.15
C ASN A 224 3.58 4.86 -8.80
N VAL A 225 2.84 5.74 -9.46
CA VAL A 225 3.38 6.89 -10.19
C VAL A 225 2.70 8.15 -9.73
N LYS A 226 3.48 9.17 -9.35
CA LYS A 226 3.01 10.52 -9.04
C LYS A 226 3.49 11.48 -10.12
N VAL A 227 2.59 12.35 -10.56
CA VAL A 227 2.89 13.47 -11.44
C VAL A 227 2.81 14.77 -10.64
N ALA A 228 3.87 15.58 -10.67
CA ALA A 228 3.83 16.95 -10.16
C ALA A 228 3.35 17.87 -11.28
N LEU A 229 2.16 18.45 -11.13
CA LEU A 229 1.64 19.46 -12.05
C LEU A 229 2.36 20.79 -11.78
N ALA A 230 2.69 21.51 -12.84
CA ALA A 230 3.35 22.82 -12.79
C ALA A 230 2.36 23.98 -12.89
#